data_AF-A0A9N9I5K5-F1
#
_entry.id   AF-A0A9N9I5K5-F1
#
_cell.length_a   1.000
_cell.length_b   1.000
_cell.length_c   1.000
_cell.angle_alpha   90.00
_cell.angle_beta   90.00
_cell.angle_gamma   90.00
#
_symmetry.space_group_name_H-M   'P 1'
#
loop_
_entity.id
_entity.type
_entity.pdbx_description
1 polymer ?
#
loop_
_entity_poly.entity_id
_entity_poly.type
_entity_poly.pdbx_seq_one_letter_code
_entity_poly.pdbx_strand_id
1 'polypeptide(L)'
;MPKPVRQEDIDFVSCENDRYESEIVKRKNHQMLEALEQDAVEVQRIIYAAKFSALKKFEEAEQRLTKELQKWEQLYEKIMADYEKEKLERKLEFEAQQAQWKKEMQQMIKTQIEAEQERIRKVEEAKKQEQIDAMNKKKALEIEKQAKEKEAKEKEARMLAEAKKVLEAAQAAAEAKKKTQEATQPATGTKGSKSLGSEEALKEEERHRNMLKNIHEKLSKVPQLKTATVESRKKIKLKLNILTNSRAEILKIADEISNVLNLSKSSNINIYYFLLNFLAKELIDHAEVDILSNESSAFSFAHVSVLIAAWHTEFWNFLMARFVKKCPYVLPRYFDIREMGKMSVADFKKHIGYKDGEKEDIYIKRMCSILALYCAIMQTQSIHPNFKNPYSIDHAWTYLARLMNLRPQKITPFLLCTCIQITGAELIRVYREDALKLFSVVCKAYVLQPPPEVRTLLTTSPSAMSRLKTMLENASQKGGRFPYPDGRDPL
;
A
#
# COMPACT_ATOMS: atom_id res chain seq x y z
N MET A 1 120.54 5.10 42.98
CA MET A 1 119.81 4.16 42.11
C MET A 1 118.34 4.21 42.51
N PRO A 2 117.37 4.15 41.58
CA PRO A 2 115.97 3.93 41.94
C PRO A 2 115.81 2.55 42.61
N LYS A 3 114.77 2.37 43.42
CA LYS A 3 114.42 1.04 43.95
C LYS A 3 113.99 0.13 42.79
N PRO A 4 114.33 -1.17 42.80
CA PRO A 4 113.72 -2.12 41.87
C PRO A 4 112.22 -2.21 42.18
N VAL A 5 111.39 -2.03 41.14
CA VAL A 5 109.93 -2.19 41.21
C VAL A 5 109.64 -3.67 41.46
N ARG A 6 108.75 -3.97 42.41
CA ARG A 6 108.30 -5.33 42.71
C ARG A 6 107.05 -5.66 41.90
N GLN A 7 106.80 -6.95 41.68
CA GLN A 7 105.53 -7.38 41.08
C GLN A 7 104.33 -6.87 41.89
N GLU A 8 104.45 -6.89 43.23
CA GLU A 8 103.50 -6.31 44.19
C GLU A 8 103.12 -4.84 43.86
N ASP A 9 104.08 -4.02 43.43
CA ASP A 9 103.86 -2.61 43.08
C ASP A 9 103.10 -2.48 41.74
N ILE A 10 103.36 -3.38 40.80
CA ILE A 10 102.72 -3.40 39.47
C ILE A 10 101.28 -3.90 39.58
N ASP A 11 101.06 -4.98 40.33
CA ASP A 11 99.75 -5.57 40.57
C ASP A 11 98.84 -4.58 41.32
N PHE A 12 99.39 -3.82 42.27
CA PHE A 12 98.67 -2.74 42.96
C PHE A 12 98.22 -1.62 42.00
N VAL A 13 99.10 -1.18 41.08
CA VAL A 13 98.76 -0.16 40.08
C VAL A 13 97.72 -0.67 39.08
N SER A 14 97.74 -1.97 38.71
CA SER A 14 96.67 -2.57 37.91
C SER A 14 95.33 -2.53 38.64
N CYS A 15 95.29 -2.98 39.90
CA CYS A 15 94.08 -3.00 40.71
C CYS A 15 93.45 -1.59 40.90
N GLU A 16 94.26 -0.55 41.13
CA GLU A 16 93.74 0.83 41.24
C GLU A 16 93.32 1.41 39.88
N ASN A 17 93.95 1.03 38.76
CA ASN A 17 93.45 1.37 37.42
C ASN A 17 92.09 0.71 37.13
N ASP A 18 91.95 -0.60 37.36
CA ASP A 18 90.69 -1.35 37.17
C ASP A 18 89.55 -0.76 38.04
N ARG A 19 89.89 -0.38 39.27
CA ARG A 19 89.00 0.36 40.18
C ARG A 19 88.60 1.72 39.62
N TYR A 20 89.56 2.51 39.14
CA TYR A 20 89.33 3.84 38.59
C TYR A 20 88.44 3.80 37.34
N GLU A 21 88.67 2.84 36.43
CA GLU A 21 87.77 2.60 35.30
C GLU A 21 86.37 2.18 35.75
N SER A 22 86.26 1.29 36.75
CA SER A 22 84.97 0.93 37.35
C SER A 22 84.23 2.13 37.95
N GLU A 23 84.93 3.05 38.61
CA GLU A 23 84.34 4.30 39.09
C GLU A 23 83.92 5.25 37.97
N ILE A 24 84.70 5.35 36.88
CA ILE A 24 84.30 6.12 35.69
C ILE A 24 83.03 5.53 35.05
N VAL A 25 82.94 4.20 34.90
CA VAL A 25 81.75 3.53 34.36
C VAL A 25 80.53 3.76 35.27
N LYS A 26 80.69 3.65 36.60
CA LYS A 26 79.61 3.95 37.56
C LYS A 26 79.12 5.40 37.44
N ARG A 27 80.04 6.37 37.36
CA ARG A 27 79.68 7.80 37.20
C ARG A 27 78.96 8.08 35.88
N LYS A 28 79.44 7.52 34.76
CA LYS A 28 78.77 7.62 33.45
C LYS A 28 77.37 6.99 33.46
N ASN A 29 77.22 5.81 34.06
CA ASN A 29 75.91 5.15 34.17
C ASN A 29 74.93 5.95 35.05
N HIS A 30 75.41 6.55 36.15
CA HIS A 30 74.60 7.42 37.00
C HIS A 30 74.10 8.66 36.25
N GLN A 31 74.99 9.35 35.53
CA GLN A 31 74.62 10.51 34.70
C GLN A 31 73.66 10.15 33.56
N MET A 32 73.81 8.96 32.97
CA MET A 32 72.88 8.46 31.95
C MET A 32 71.50 8.14 32.53
N LEU A 33 71.42 7.61 33.75
CA LEU A 33 70.15 7.39 34.45
C LEU A 33 69.47 8.73 34.81
N GLU A 34 70.21 9.71 35.32
CA GLU A 34 69.67 11.05 35.62
C GLU A 34 69.12 11.75 34.36
N ALA A 35 69.79 11.59 33.21
CA ALA A 35 69.31 12.11 31.93
C ALA A 35 68.02 11.41 31.47
N LEU A 36 67.96 10.08 31.57
CA LEU A 36 66.76 9.29 31.21
C LEU A 36 65.56 9.60 32.12
N GLU A 37 65.78 9.88 33.41
CA GLU A 37 64.74 10.32 34.34
C GLU A 37 64.23 11.73 34.00
N GLN A 38 65.11 12.66 33.62
CA GLN A 38 64.73 14.00 33.17
C GLN A 38 63.93 13.96 31.86
N ASP A 39 64.37 13.19 30.86
CA ASP A 39 63.64 12.97 29.61
C ASP A 39 62.25 12.36 29.85
N ALA A 40 62.16 11.37 30.75
CA ALA A 40 60.88 10.74 31.11
C ALA A 40 59.89 11.74 31.74
N VAL A 41 60.37 12.63 32.63
CA VAL A 41 59.56 13.69 33.24
C VAL A 41 59.08 14.71 32.19
N GLU A 42 59.93 15.11 31.24
CA GLU A 42 59.54 16.08 30.21
C GLU A 42 58.58 15.49 29.18
N VAL A 43 58.80 14.23 28.76
CA VAL A 43 57.82 13.48 27.94
C VAL A 43 56.47 13.37 28.67
N GLN A 44 56.46 13.11 29.98
CA GLN A 44 55.23 13.07 30.77
C GLN A 44 54.51 14.43 30.80
N ARG A 45 55.24 15.54 30.97
CA ARG A 45 54.69 16.91 30.90
C ARG A 45 54.04 17.20 29.55
N ILE A 46 54.73 16.89 28.44
CA ILE A 46 54.23 17.07 27.08
C ILE A 46 52.93 16.27 26.87
N ILE A 47 52.87 15.03 27.35
CA ILE A 47 51.66 14.19 27.30
C ILE A 47 50.50 14.81 28.10
N TYR A 48 50.74 15.36 29.29
CA TYR A 48 49.71 16.05 30.06
C TYR A 48 49.21 17.34 29.38
N ALA A 49 50.10 18.16 28.84
CA ALA A 49 49.73 19.37 28.10
C ALA A 49 48.89 19.05 26.85
N ALA A 50 49.28 18.01 26.10
CA ALA A 50 48.51 17.53 24.95
C ALA A 50 47.12 17.03 25.34
N LYS A 51 47.00 16.23 26.42
CA LYS A 51 45.71 15.75 26.96
C LYS A 51 44.81 16.91 27.39
N PHE A 52 45.35 17.91 28.09
CA PHE A 52 44.59 19.09 28.52
C PHE A 52 44.10 19.93 27.33
N SER A 53 44.94 20.13 26.30
CA SER A 53 44.53 20.80 25.06
C SER A 53 43.44 20.04 24.31
N ALA A 54 43.49 18.70 24.29
CA ALA A 54 42.46 17.86 23.69
C ALA A 54 41.13 17.92 24.46
N LEU A 55 41.18 17.85 25.80
CA LEU A 55 39.98 17.94 26.65
C LEU A 55 39.25 19.27 26.46
N LYS A 56 39.97 20.40 26.51
CA LYS A 56 39.37 21.73 26.27
C LYS A 56 38.71 21.83 24.88
N LYS A 57 39.32 21.26 23.84
CA LYS A 57 38.73 21.23 22.49
C LYS A 57 37.47 20.36 22.42
N PHE A 58 37.39 19.31 23.23
CA PHE A 58 36.19 18.48 23.35
C PHE A 58 35.06 19.25 24.05
N GLU A 59 35.34 19.89 25.20
CA GLU A 59 34.38 20.75 25.92
C GLU A 59 33.86 21.90 25.02
N GLU A 60 34.75 22.55 24.27
CA GLU A 60 34.36 23.59 23.31
C GLU A 60 33.50 23.06 22.15
N ALA A 61 33.63 21.79 21.77
CA ALA A 61 32.82 21.15 20.73
C ALA A 61 31.44 20.72 21.28
N GLU A 62 31.41 20.16 22.50
CA GLU A 62 30.18 19.80 23.21
C GLU A 62 29.30 21.04 23.46
N GLN A 63 29.88 22.15 23.94
CA GLN A 63 29.16 23.42 24.09
C GLN A 63 28.60 23.98 22.77
N ARG A 64 29.23 23.68 21.62
CA ARG A 64 28.69 24.06 20.29
C ARG A 64 27.51 23.15 19.94
N LEU A 65 27.64 21.83 20.16
CA LEU A 65 26.58 20.86 19.90
C LEU A 65 25.32 21.19 20.71
N THR A 66 25.45 21.49 22.00
CA THR A 66 24.32 21.90 22.86
C THR A 66 23.66 23.20 22.37
N LYS A 67 24.44 24.18 21.91
CA LYS A 67 23.91 25.44 21.36
C LYS A 67 23.18 25.25 20.03
N GLU A 68 23.63 24.34 19.16
CA GLU A 68 22.88 24.00 17.96
C GLU A 68 21.61 23.19 18.30
N LEU A 69 21.67 22.27 19.27
CA LEU A 69 20.51 21.51 19.72
C LEU A 69 19.39 22.44 20.25
N GLN A 70 19.74 23.43 21.08
CA GLN A 70 18.80 24.43 21.59
C GLN A 70 18.14 25.26 20.48
N LYS A 71 18.86 25.57 19.38
CA LYS A 71 18.25 26.21 18.20
C LYS A 71 17.28 25.28 17.47
N TRP A 72 17.63 24.00 17.36
CA TRP A 72 16.76 22.99 16.74
C TRP A 72 15.47 22.78 17.56
N GLU A 73 15.57 22.77 18.88
CA GLU A 73 14.42 22.71 19.80
C GLU A 73 13.50 23.93 19.59
N GLN A 74 14.04 25.15 19.65
CA GLN A 74 13.27 26.39 19.40
C GLN A 74 12.62 26.44 18.00
N LEU A 75 13.32 25.95 16.98
CA LEU A 75 12.77 25.88 15.61
C LEU A 75 11.65 24.83 15.52
N TYR A 76 11.81 23.69 16.19
CA TYR A 76 10.81 22.63 16.24
C TYR A 76 9.55 23.05 16.99
N GLU A 77 9.68 23.67 18.18
CA GLU A 77 8.55 24.23 18.93
C GLU A 77 7.75 25.23 18.09
N LYS A 78 8.43 26.12 17.36
CA LYS A 78 7.78 27.07 16.47
C LYS A 78 7.02 26.38 15.34
N ILE A 79 7.64 25.43 14.65
CA ILE A 79 6.99 24.65 13.57
C ILE A 79 5.76 23.89 14.09
N MET A 80 5.85 23.32 15.29
CA MET A 80 4.73 22.65 15.94
C MET A 80 3.59 23.62 16.29
N ALA A 81 3.90 24.80 16.83
CA ALA A 81 2.89 25.83 17.13
C ALA A 81 2.19 26.35 15.86
N ASP A 82 2.94 26.62 14.79
CA ASP A 82 2.38 27.03 13.49
C ASP A 82 1.48 25.91 12.90
N TYR A 83 1.87 24.64 13.04
CA TYR A 83 1.07 23.49 12.60
C TYR A 83 -0.19 23.27 13.46
N GLU A 84 -0.11 23.42 14.78
CA GLU A 84 -1.29 23.31 15.65
C GLU A 84 -2.31 24.43 15.40
N LYS A 85 -1.84 25.63 15.08
CA LYS A 85 -2.68 26.74 14.62
C LYS A 85 -3.38 26.41 13.30
N GLU A 86 -2.64 26.00 12.27
CA GLU A 86 -3.20 25.63 10.95
C GLU A 86 -4.24 24.49 11.08
N LYS A 87 -3.96 23.51 11.95
CA LYS A 87 -4.84 22.39 12.29
C LYS A 87 -6.13 22.85 12.99
N LEU A 88 -6.06 23.86 13.87
CA LEU A 88 -7.23 24.44 14.54
C LEU A 88 -8.07 25.28 13.56
N GLU A 89 -7.44 26.10 12.73
CA GLU A 89 -8.09 26.91 11.70
C GLU A 89 -8.87 26.01 10.72
N ARG A 90 -8.23 24.96 10.17
CA ARG A 90 -8.92 23.95 9.32
C ARG A 90 -10.08 23.23 10.03
N LYS A 91 -9.97 22.99 11.34
CA LYS A 91 -11.06 22.37 12.11
C LYS A 91 -12.26 23.31 12.22
N LEU A 92 -12.03 24.59 12.48
CA LEU A 92 -13.07 25.62 12.54
C LEU A 92 -13.71 25.86 11.18
N GLU A 93 -12.92 25.91 10.09
CA GLU A 93 -13.44 25.97 8.71
C GLU A 93 -14.35 24.79 8.38
N PHE A 94 -13.93 23.56 8.72
CA PHE A 94 -14.71 22.35 8.47
C PHE A 94 -16.00 22.30 9.31
N GLU A 95 -15.95 22.75 10.56
CA GLU A 95 -17.14 22.85 11.43
C GLU A 95 -18.12 23.94 10.92
N ALA A 96 -17.61 25.07 10.41
CA ALA A 96 -18.41 26.10 9.76
C ALA A 96 -19.05 25.61 8.45
N GLN A 97 -18.30 24.92 7.58
CA GLN A 97 -18.82 24.30 6.36
C GLN A 97 -19.91 23.26 6.66
N GLN A 98 -19.72 22.41 7.68
CA GLN A 98 -20.77 21.50 8.13
C GLN A 98 -22.01 22.23 8.66
N ALA A 99 -21.84 23.33 9.40
CA ALA A 99 -22.96 24.11 9.92
C ALA A 99 -23.74 24.81 8.79
N GLN A 100 -23.06 25.30 7.75
CA GLN A 100 -23.68 25.84 6.54
C GLN A 100 -24.44 24.75 5.77
N TRP A 101 -23.79 23.63 5.45
CA TRP A 101 -24.43 22.50 4.75
C TRP A 101 -25.67 21.98 5.50
N LYS A 102 -25.64 21.93 6.83
CA LYS A 102 -26.81 21.56 7.66
C LYS A 102 -27.97 22.56 7.51
N LYS A 103 -27.69 23.87 7.45
CA LYS A 103 -28.71 24.92 7.23
C LYS A 103 -29.31 24.82 5.81
N GLU A 104 -28.47 24.69 4.79
CA GLU A 104 -28.90 24.54 3.39
C GLU A 104 -29.75 23.27 3.21
N MET A 105 -29.32 22.14 3.79
CA MET A 105 -30.09 20.89 3.81
C MET A 105 -31.44 21.04 4.53
N GLN A 106 -31.49 21.75 5.66
CA GLN A 106 -32.74 22.04 6.36
C GLN A 106 -33.69 22.93 5.54
N GLN A 107 -33.16 23.91 4.80
CA GLN A 107 -33.96 24.75 3.89
C GLN A 107 -34.49 23.95 2.69
N MET A 108 -33.68 23.06 2.12
CA MET A 108 -34.11 22.14 1.05
C MET A 108 -35.20 21.16 1.52
N ILE A 109 -35.05 20.59 2.72
CA ILE A 109 -36.07 19.70 3.31
C ILE A 109 -37.36 20.49 3.60
N LYS A 110 -37.25 21.69 4.18
CA LYS A 110 -38.41 22.55 4.47
C LYS A 110 -39.19 22.89 3.20
N THR A 111 -38.51 23.36 2.15
CA THR A 111 -39.15 23.73 0.87
C THR A 111 -39.76 22.53 0.15
N GLN A 112 -39.17 21.34 0.26
CA GLN A 112 -39.79 20.10 -0.24
C GLN A 112 -41.07 19.72 0.54
N ILE A 113 -41.08 19.88 1.87
CA ILE A 113 -42.28 19.64 2.70
C ILE A 113 -43.39 20.64 2.36
N GLU A 114 -43.05 21.93 2.22
CA GLU A 114 -44.01 22.98 1.84
C GLU A 114 -44.59 22.72 0.43
N ALA A 115 -43.75 22.32 -0.53
CA ALA A 115 -44.19 21.97 -1.89
C ALA A 115 -45.10 20.73 -1.92
N GLU A 116 -44.81 19.69 -1.13
CA GLU A 116 -45.65 18.48 -1.08
C GLU A 116 -46.96 18.72 -0.33
N GLN A 117 -46.96 19.53 0.74
CA GLN A 117 -48.20 19.96 1.41
C GLN A 117 -49.12 20.74 0.45
N GLU A 118 -48.55 21.65 -0.33
CA GLU A 118 -49.29 22.40 -1.36
C GLU A 118 -49.81 21.48 -2.49
N ARG A 119 -49.04 20.45 -2.85
CA ARG A 119 -49.46 19.43 -3.84
C ARG A 119 -50.60 18.57 -3.30
N ILE A 120 -50.57 18.20 -2.02
CA ILE A 120 -51.66 17.48 -1.33
C ILE A 120 -52.93 18.32 -1.28
N ARG A 121 -52.84 19.61 -0.89
CA ARG A 121 -54.00 20.53 -0.87
C ARG A 121 -54.70 20.60 -2.22
N LYS A 122 -53.95 20.81 -3.30
CA LYS A 122 -54.49 20.86 -4.67
C LYS A 122 -55.17 19.54 -5.09
N VAL A 123 -54.65 18.39 -4.67
CA VAL A 123 -55.28 17.09 -4.91
C VAL A 123 -56.56 16.89 -4.08
N GLU A 124 -56.62 17.40 -2.84
CA GLU A 124 -57.84 17.39 -2.05
C GLU A 124 -58.92 18.33 -2.58
N GLU A 125 -58.55 19.53 -3.02
CA GLU A 125 -59.45 20.51 -3.63
C GLU A 125 -60.02 19.98 -4.94
N ALA A 126 -59.18 19.41 -5.82
CA ALA A 126 -59.63 18.74 -7.04
C ALA A 126 -60.61 17.60 -6.74
N LYS A 127 -60.33 16.73 -5.75
CA LYS A 127 -61.24 15.65 -5.34
C LYS A 127 -62.57 16.17 -4.77
N LYS A 128 -62.56 17.27 -4.00
CA LYS A 128 -63.79 17.91 -3.50
C LYS A 128 -64.62 18.45 -4.65
N GLN A 129 -64.00 19.09 -5.63
CA GLN A 129 -64.67 19.58 -6.84
C GLN A 129 -65.25 18.43 -7.69
N GLU A 130 -64.47 17.37 -7.97
CA GLU A 130 -64.95 16.17 -8.67
C GLU A 130 -66.14 15.51 -7.97
N GLN A 131 -66.15 15.49 -6.62
CA GLN A 131 -67.29 14.96 -5.85
C GLN A 131 -68.54 15.83 -5.97
N ILE A 132 -68.39 17.16 -5.96
CA ILE A 132 -69.51 18.11 -6.17
C ILE A 132 -70.07 17.95 -7.58
N ASP A 133 -69.21 17.91 -8.60
CA ASP A 133 -69.62 17.78 -10.00
C ASP A 133 -70.24 16.39 -10.29
N ALA A 134 -69.73 15.33 -9.68
CA ALA A 134 -70.35 14.00 -9.73
C ALA A 134 -71.72 13.96 -9.02
N MET A 135 -71.89 14.67 -7.89
CA MET A 135 -73.18 14.78 -7.20
C MET A 135 -74.19 15.58 -8.03
N ASN A 136 -73.77 16.69 -8.62
CA ASN A 136 -74.60 17.52 -9.50
C ASN A 136 -74.99 16.75 -10.77
N LYS A 137 -74.06 16.01 -11.38
CA LYS A 137 -74.33 15.16 -12.55
C LYS A 137 -75.27 14.00 -12.22
N LYS A 138 -75.16 13.39 -11.03
CA LYS A 138 -76.15 12.39 -10.56
C LYS A 138 -77.54 12.98 -10.39
N LYS A 139 -77.68 14.13 -9.70
CA LYS A 139 -78.96 14.83 -9.54
C LYS A 139 -79.58 15.22 -10.89
N ALA A 140 -78.77 15.72 -11.82
CA ALA A 140 -79.22 16.03 -13.18
C ALA A 140 -79.72 14.78 -13.92
N LEU A 141 -79.00 13.66 -13.84
CA LEU A 141 -79.41 12.38 -14.44
C LEU A 141 -80.65 11.76 -13.76
N GLU A 142 -80.88 12.01 -12.47
CA GLU A 142 -82.10 11.58 -11.77
C GLU A 142 -83.31 12.44 -12.18
N ILE A 143 -83.15 13.76 -12.29
CA ILE A 143 -84.18 14.67 -12.80
C ILE A 143 -84.49 14.34 -14.27
N GLU A 144 -83.46 14.10 -15.10
CA GLU A 144 -83.63 13.70 -16.50
C GLU A 144 -84.31 12.34 -16.62
N LYS A 145 -83.98 11.36 -15.76
CA LYS A 145 -84.70 10.09 -15.69
C LYS A 145 -86.16 10.26 -15.26
N GLN A 146 -86.46 11.05 -14.24
CA GLN A 146 -87.84 11.29 -13.79
C GLN A 146 -88.67 12.04 -14.84
N ALA A 147 -88.06 12.98 -15.57
CA ALA A 147 -88.68 13.62 -16.72
C ALA A 147 -88.93 12.61 -17.85
N LYS A 148 -87.91 11.82 -18.23
CA LYS A 148 -88.03 10.79 -19.27
C LYS A 148 -88.94 9.63 -18.89
N GLU A 149 -89.15 9.32 -17.61
CA GLU A 149 -90.10 8.29 -17.19
C GLU A 149 -91.55 8.79 -17.29
N LYS A 150 -91.80 10.07 -16.98
CA LYS A 150 -93.10 10.71 -17.26
C LYS A 150 -93.37 10.78 -18.76
N GLU A 151 -92.40 11.29 -19.52
CA GLU A 151 -92.48 11.39 -20.98
C GLU A 151 -92.58 10.01 -21.64
N ALA A 152 -91.91 8.98 -21.11
CA ALA A 152 -92.04 7.60 -21.56
C ALA A 152 -93.43 7.02 -21.26
N LYS A 153 -94.05 7.32 -20.12
CA LYS A 153 -95.43 6.88 -19.82
C LYS A 153 -96.46 7.54 -20.74
N GLU A 154 -96.27 8.82 -21.11
CA GLU A 154 -97.06 9.47 -22.16
C GLU A 154 -96.76 8.90 -23.57
N LYS A 155 -95.49 8.61 -23.88
CA LYS A 155 -95.09 8.05 -25.17
C LYS A 155 -95.41 6.57 -25.33
N GLU A 156 -95.49 5.78 -24.27
CA GLU A 156 -95.89 4.37 -24.31
C GLU A 156 -97.39 4.27 -24.63
N ALA A 157 -98.23 5.09 -23.98
CA ALA A 157 -99.64 5.25 -24.32
C ALA A 157 -99.86 5.72 -25.78
N ARG A 158 -98.89 6.45 -26.37
CA ARG A 158 -98.97 6.96 -27.74
C ARG A 158 -98.36 6.01 -28.78
N MET A 159 -97.27 5.31 -28.47
CA MET A 159 -96.61 4.37 -29.36
C MET A 159 -97.32 3.02 -29.42
N LEU A 160 -98.13 2.63 -28.44
CA LEU A 160 -99.00 1.46 -28.56
C LEU A 160 -100.09 1.66 -29.65
N ALA A 161 -100.34 2.90 -30.09
CA ALA A 161 -101.17 3.23 -31.25
C ALA A 161 -100.39 3.35 -32.58
N GLU A 162 -99.06 3.53 -32.54
CA GLU A 162 -98.24 3.86 -33.72
C GLU A 162 -97.21 2.77 -34.09
N ALA A 163 -96.93 1.82 -33.19
CA ALA A 163 -96.08 0.64 -33.41
C ALA A 163 -96.72 -0.44 -34.30
N LYS A 164 -97.36 -0.01 -35.41
CA LYS A 164 -97.84 -0.88 -36.50
C LYS A 164 -97.28 -0.45 -37.88
N LYS A 165 -96.16 0.26 -37.89
CA LYS A 165 -95.37 0.60 -39.09
C LYS A 165 -93.86 0.52 -38.78
N VAL A 166 -93.10 -0.18 -39.63
CA VAL A 166 -91.65 0.00 -39.89
C VAL A 166 -90.78 0.01 -38.61
N LEU A 167 -90.21 -1.09 -38.09
CA LEU A 167 -89.57 -2.26 -38.71
C LEU A 167 -88.33 -1.93 -39.59
N GLU A 168 -87.23 -2.66 -39.31
CA GLU A 168 -86.06 -2.95 -40.18
C GLU A 168 -84.88 -1.95 -40.38
N ALA A 169 -83.72 -2.56 -40.67
CA ALA A 169 -82.38 -2.06 -41.07
C ALA A 169 -81.61 -1.13 -40.06
N ALA A 170 -80.54 -1.55 -39.36
CA ALA A 170 -79.21 -2.09 -39.75
C ALA A 170 -78.17 -0.98 -40.10
N GLN A 171 -77.07 -0.76 -39.33
CA GLN A 171 -75.76 -1.48 -39.28
C GLN A 171 -74.86 -1.28 -40.54
N ALA A 172 -73.51 -1.23 -40.53
CA ALA A 172 -72.44 -1.07 -39.50
C ALA A 172 -71.02 -0.96 -40.19
N ALA A 173 -69.90 -1.01 -39.41
CA ALA A 173 -68.49 -1.36 -39.81
C ALA A 173 -67.68 -0.36 -40.71
N ALA A 174 -66.41 -0.62 -41.16
CA ALA A 174 -65.08 -0.88 -40.50
C ALA A 174 -63.94 -0.80 -41.60
N GLU A 175 -62.60 -1.03 -41.48
CA GLU A 175 -61.65 -1.41 -40.40
C GLU A 175 -60.14 -1.02 -40.68
N ALA A 176 -59.62 0.08 -40.09
CA ALA A 176 -58.22 0.20 -39.56
C ALA A 176 -56.93 0.14 -40.45
N LYS A 177 -55.76 0.26 -39.76
CA LYS A 177 -54.34 -0.07 -40.15
C LYS A 177 -53.63 0.91 -41.13
N LYS A 178 -52.28 0.98 -41.26
CA LYS A 178 -51.11 0.20 -40.74
C LYS A 178 -49.81 1.08 -40.59
N LYS A 179 -48.63 0.50 -40.29
CA LYS A 179 -47.30 1.15 -40.04
C LYS A 179 -46.10 0.47 -40.76
N THR A 180 -44.97 1.20 -40.93
CA THR A 180 -43.59 0.81 -41.41
C THR A 180 -42.61 2.01 -41.15
N GLN A 181 -41.25 2.02 -41.23
CA GLN A 181 -40.16 1.02 -41.43
C GLN A 181 -38.81 1.39 -40.71
N GLU A 182 -37.67 1.52 -41.43
CA GLU A 182 -36.24 1.81 -41.03
C GLU A 182 -35.92 3.25 -40.53
N ALA A 183 -34.78 3.68 -39.92
CA ALA A 183 -33.33 3.31 -39.84
C ALA A 183 -32.41 3.95 -40.95
N THR A 184 -31.08 4.24 -40.84
CA THR A 184 -29.98 3.84 -39.91
C THR A 184 -28.71 4.76 -39.97
N GLN A 185 -27.88 4.85 -38.88
CA GLN A 185 -26.39 5.16 -38.87
C GLN A 185 -25.86 6.59 -39.27
N PRO A 186 -24.54 6.92 -39.24
CA PRO A 186 -23.37 6.50 -38.40
C PRO A 186 -22.47 7.66 -37.86
N ALA A 187 -21.41 7.37 -37.06
CA ALA A 187 -20.21 8.25 -36.89
C ALA A 187 -18.95 7.50 -36.34
N THR A 188 -17.74 7.95 -36.73
CA THR A 188 -16.40 7.50 -36.26
C THR A 188 -15.79 8.50 -35.26
N GLY A 189 -14.77 8.22 -34.44
CA GLY A 189 -13.91 7.03 -34.22
C GLY A 189 -12.51 7.46 -33.73
N THR A 190 -11.68 6.56 -33.16
CA THR A 190 -10.22 6.72 -32.97
C THR A 190 -9.58 5.36 -32.64
N LYS A 191 -8.45 5.00 -33.28
CA LYS A 191 -7.63 3.83 -32.92
C LYS A 191 -6.41 4.24 -32.11
N GLY A 192 -6.07 3.48 -31.08
CA GLY A 192 -4.94 3.77 -30.19
C GLY A 192 -4.63 2.64 -29.22
N SER A 193 -4.56 1.40 -29.70
CA SER A 193 -4.09 0.28 -28.87
C SER A 193 -2.62 0.47 -28.54
N LYS A 194 -2.30 0.52 -27.24
CA LYS A 194 -0.96 0.45 -26.67
C LYS A 194 -1.04 -0.44 -25.43
N SER A 195 -0.01 -1.27 -25.26
CA SER A 195 0.13 -2.33 -24.25
C SER A 195 -0.55 -2.06 -22.89
N LEU A 196 -1.33 -3.04 -22.41
CA LEU A 196 -1.86 -3.12 -21.05
C LEU A 196 -0.83 -3.65 -20.01
N GLY A 197 0.35 -4.05 -20.45
CA GLY A 197 1.41 -4.74 -19.70
C GLY A 197 2.41 -5.39 -20.65
N SER A 198 3.70 -5.50 -20.26
CA SER A 198 4.71 -6.12 -21.13
C SER A 198 4.35 -7.57 -21.44
N GLU A 199 4.66 -8.06 -22.64
CA GLU A 199 4.20 -9.37 -23.09
C GLU A 199 4.68 -10.52 -22.18
N GLU A 200 5.84 -10.33 -21.56
CA GLU A 200 6.42 -11.19 -20.53
C GLU A 200 5.57 -11.19 -19.26
N ALA A 201 5.16 -10.00 -18.78
CA ALA A 201 4.31 -9.86 -17.59
C ALA A 201 2.93 -10.49 -17.82
N LEU A 202 2.36 -10.37 -19.03
CA LEU A 202 1.10 -11.00 -19.41
C LEU A 202 1.21 -12.54 -19.38
N LYS A 203 2.29 -13.09 -19.95
CA LYS A 203 2.60 -14.54 -19.96
C LYS A 203 2.90 -15.07 -18.55
N GLU A 204 3.60 -14.31 -17.73
CA GLU A 204 3.93 -14.61 -16.33
C GLU A 204 2.64 -14.65 -15.48
N GLU A 205 1.77 -13.65 -15.62
CA GLU A 205 0.47 -13.60 -14.95
C GLU A 205 -0.42 -14.80 -15.34
N GLU A 206 -0.49 -15.13 -16.63
CA GLU A 206 -1.28 -16.27 -17.10
C GLU A 206 -0.77 -17.60 -16.55
N ARG A 207 0.56 -17.81 -16.51
CA ARG A 207 1.17 -19.01 -15.89
C ARG A 207 0.73 -19.14 -14.43
N HIS A 208 0.79 -18.07 -13.64
CA HIS A 208 0.37 -18.09 -12.24
C HIS A 208 -1.15 -18.26 -12.07
N ARG A 209 -1.98 -17.63 -12.92
CA ARG A 209 -3.45 -17.84 -12.92
C ARG A 209 -3.82 -19.28 -13.29
N ASN A 210 -3.15 -19.89 -14.26
CA ASN A 210 -3.40 -21.28 -14.67
C ASN A 210 -2.85 -22.29 -13.64
N MET A 211 -1.71 -22.01 -13.00
CA MET A 211 -1.24 -22.77 -11.83
C MET A 211 -2.29 -22.74 -10.71
N LEU A 212 -2.89 -21.58 -10.42
CA LEU A 212 -3.93 -21.45 -9.40
C LEU A 212 -5.19 -22.26 -9.72
N LYS A 213 -5.62 -22.35 -10.98
CA LYS A 213 -6.73 -23.24 -11.41
C LYS A 213 -6.39 -24.69 -11.07
N ASN A 214 -5.21 -25.16 -11.50
CA ASN A 214 -4.72 -26.51 -11.23
C ASN A 214 -4.65 -26.83 -9.73
N ILE A 215 -4.15 -25.89 -8.91
CA ILE A 215 -4.12 -25.98 -7.43
C ILE A 215 -5.54 -26.04 -6.86
N HIS A 216 -6.46 -25.22 -7.38
CA HIS A 216 -7.83 -25.21 -6.90
C HIS A 216 -8.55 -26.53 -7.17
N GLU A 217 -8.37 -27.08 -8.37
CA GLU A 217 -9.00 -28.32 -8.80
C GLU A 217 -8.39 -29.55 -8.14
N LYS A 218 -7.06 -29.73 -8.22
CA LYS A 218 -6.38 -30.95 -7.73
C LYS A 218 -6.27 -31.01 -6.20
N LEU A 219 -6.26 -29.87 -5.51
CA LEU A 219 -6.02 -29.81 -4.06
C LEU A 219 -7.19 -29.17 -3.30
N SER A 220 -7.73 -28.04 -3.77
CA SER A 220 -8.71 -27.27 -3.00
C SER A 220 -10.16 -27.77 -3.13
N LYS A 221 -10.48 -28.63 -4.11
CA LYS A 221 -11.79 -29.29 -4.23
C LYS A 221 -11.86 -30.62 -3.46
N VAL A 222 -10.75 -31.34 -3.30
CA VAL A 222 -10.69 -32.66 -2.63
C VAL A 222 -11.01 -32.55 -1.14
N PRO A 223 -12.11 -33.13 -0.62
CA PRO A 223 -12.49 -32.99 0.79
C PRO A 223 -11.52 -33.72 1.74
N GLN A 224 -11.02 -34.89 1.34
CA GLN A 224 -10.10 -35.70 2.15
C GLN A 224 -8.84 -34.94 2.55
N LEU A 225 -8.22 -34.18 1.61
CA LEU A 225 -7.06 -33.33 1.90
C LEU A 225 -7.39 -32.22 2.91
N LYS A 226 -8.60 -31.64 2.85
CA LYS A 226 -9.05 -30.63 3.82
C LYS A 226 -9.19 -31.19 5.23
N THR A 227 -9.67 -32.44 5.37
CA THR A 227 -9.81 -33.11 6.66
C THR A 227 -8.43 -33.51 7.21
N ALA A 228 -7.59 -34.15 6.39
CA ALA A 228 -6.26 -34.60 6.80
C ALA A 228 -5.32 -33.45 7.24
N THR A 229 -5.50 -32.24 6.70
CA THR A 229 -4.67 -31.08 7.04
C THR A 229 -5.20 -30.18 8.15
N VAL A 230 -6.30 -30.50 8.85
CA VAL A 230 -6.90 -29.62 9.88
C VAL A 230 -5.90 -29.16 10.93
N GLU A 231 -5.19 -30.10 11.57
CA GLU A 231 -4.25 -29.78 12.66
C GLU A 231 -2.99 -29.07 12.14
N SER A 232 -2.44 -29.50 11.00
CA SER A 232 -1.30 -28.83 10.36
C SER A 232 -1.62 -27.37 9.97
N ARG A 233 -2.83 -27.10 9.47
CA ARG A 233 -3.30 -25.72 9.22
C ARG A 233 -3.39 -24.91 10.51
N LYS A 234 -3.97 -25.49 11.57
CA LYS A 234 -4.13 -24.83 12.88
C LYS A 234 -2.77 -24.45 13.46
N LYS A 235 -1.78 -25.36 13.39
CA LYS A 235 -0.39 -25.10 13.80
C LYS A 235 0.23 -23.95 13.00
N ILE A 236 0.23 -24.02 11.67
CA ILE A 236 0.79 -22.96 10.80
C ILE A 236 0.14 -21.60 11.11
N LYS A 237 -1.19 -21.55 11.20
CA LYS A 237 -1.90 -20.29 11.48
C LYS A 237 -1.56 -19.72 12.87
N LEU A 238 -1.50 -20.57 13.90
CA LEU A 238 -1.14 -20.12 15.25
C LEU A 238 0.28 -19.55 15.29
N LYS A 239 1.23 -20.12 14.52
CA LYS A 239 2.61 -19.63 14.45
C LYS A 239 2.76 -18.32 13.69
N LEU A 240 2.00 -18.09 12.62
CA LEU A 240 1.95 -16.78 11.94
C LEU A 240 1.28 -15.70 12.80
N ASN A 241 0.22 -16.05 13.55
CA ASN A 241 -0.49 -15.12 14.43
C ASN A 241 0.37 -14.55 15.59
N ILE A 242 1.50 -15.19 15.94
CA ILE A 242 2.40 -14.76 17.03
C ILE A 242 3.74 -14.20 16.51
N LEU A 243 3.86 -13.98 15.20
CA LEU A 243 5.13 -13.61 14.56
C LEU A 243 5.48 -12.13 14.80
N THR A 244 6.39 -11.86 15.74
CA THR A 244 7.01 -10.53 15.87
C THR A 244 8.23 -10.38 14.96
N ASN A 245 8.81 -9.18 14.90
CA ASN A 245 9.98 -8.87 14.08
C ASN A 245 11.31 -9.09 14.83
N SER A 246 11.43 -10.18 15.59
CA SER A 246 12.71 -10.59 16.18
C SER A 246 13.37 -11.71 15.37
N ARG A 247 14.70 -11.64 15.21
CA ARG A 247 15.53 -12.60 14.48
C ARG A 247 15.37 -14.03 15.02
N ALA A 248 15.26 -14.18 16.34
CA ALA A 248 15.09 -15.48 16.99
C ALA A 248 13.71 -16.09 16.75
N GLU A 249 12.65 -15.27 16.84
CA GLU A 249 11.27 -15.73 16.62
C GLU A 249 11.01 -16.07 15.15
N ILE A 250 11.49 -15.24 14.22
CA ILE A 250 11.38 -15.48 12.78
C ILE A 250 12.01 -16.83 12.40
N LEU A 251 13.24 -17.11 12.87
CA LEU A 251 13.92 -18.39 12.62
C LEU A 251 13.14 -19.57 13.21
N LYS A 252 12.69 -19.46 14.45
CA LYS A 252 11.90 -20.50 15.14
C LYS A 252 10.57 -20.78 14.43
N ILE A 253 9.82 -19.74 14.07
CA ILE A 253 8.51 -19.88 13.42
C ILE A 253 8.67 -20.44 12.00
N ALA A 254 9.70 -20.02 11.26
CA ALA A 254 10.02 -20.60 9.97
C ALA A 254 10.38 -22.10 10.09
N ASP A 255 11.21 -22.49 11.05
CA ASP A 255 11.58 -23.89 11.28
C ASP A 255 10.38 -24.75 11.73
N GLU A 256 9.56 -24.27 12.67
CA GLU A 256 8.33 -24.95 13.11
C GLU A 256 7.34 -25.17 11.95
N ILE A 257 7.23 -24.21 11.01
CA ILE A 257 6.43 -24.35 9.79
C ILE A 257 7.09 -25.32 8.80
N SER A 258 8.42 -25.22 8.60
CA SER A 258 9.22 -26.12 7.75
C SER A 258 9.08 -27.58 8.20
N ASN A 259 9.12 -27.86 9.50
CA ASN A 259 8.95 -29.19 10.07
C ASN A 259 7.52 -29.75 9.82
N VAL A 260 6.47 -28.95 9.97
CA VAL A 260 5.10 -29.35 9.60
C VAL A 260 4.98 -29.67 8.11
N LEU A 261 5.67 -28.92 7.25
CA LEU A 261 5.69 -29.14 5.81
C LEU A 261 6.51 -30.38 5.42
N ASN A 262 7.68 -30.61 6.01
CA ASN A 262 8.53 -31.78 5.78
C ASN A 262 7.83 -33.09 6.18
N LEU A 263 7.24 -33.15 7.38
CA LEU A 263 6.41 -34.29 7.81
C LEU A 263 5.27 -34.59 6.83
N SER A 264 4.66 -33.54 6.29
CA SER A 264 3.61 -33.65 5.27
C SER A 264 4.15 -34.12 3.92
N LYS A 265 5.36 -33.71 3.53
CA LYS A 265 6.03 -34.11 2.27
C LYS A 265 6.39 -35.59 2.27
N SER A 266 6.89 -36.10 3.40
CA SER A 266 7.18 -37.53 3.60
C SER A 266 5.92 -38.39 3.70
N SER A 267 4.80 -37.85 4.20
CA SER A 267 3.54 -38.59 4.32
C SER A 267 2.74 -38.64 3.02
N ASN A 268 2.50 -37.49 2.37
CA ASN A 268 1.73 -37.41 1.13
C ASN A 268 1.98 -36.08 0.40
N ILE A 269 2.52 -36.13 -0.82
CA ILE A 269 2.87 -34.94 -1.60
C ILE A 269 1.69 -33.98 -1.85
N ASN A 270 0.45 -34.49 -1.91
CA ASN A 270 -0.74 -33.65 -2.06
C ASN A 270 -1.14 -32.94 -0.75
N ILE A 271 -0.84 -33.52 0.41
CA ILE A 271 -0.98 -32.87 1.73
C ILE A 271 0.04 -31.72 1.82
N TYR A 272 1.30 -31.97 1.42
CA TYR A 272 2.33 -30.93 1.33
C TYR A 272 1.93 -29.76 0.40
N TYR A 273 1.56 -30.03 -0.85
CA TYR A 273 1.12 -28.97 -1.78
C TYR A 273 -0.16 -28.25 -1.31
N PHE A 274 -1.08 -28.94 -0.64
CA PHE A 274 -2.23 -28.31 -0.01
C PHE A 274 -1.80 -27.33 1.09
N LEU A 275 -0.79 -27.69 1.90
CA LEU A 275 -0.28 -26.84 2.97
C LEU A 275 0.58 -25.67 2.46
N LEU A 276 1.38 -25.83 1.40
CA LEU A 276 2.03 -24.70 0.72
C LEU A 276 0.99 -23.68 0.21
N ASN A 277 -0.07 -24.17 -0.43
CA ASN A 277 -1.21 -23.38 -0.89
C ASN A 277 -2.01 -22.71 0.27
N PHE A 278 -1.98 -23.30 1.46
CA PHE A 278 -2.60 -22.72 2.66
C PHE A 278 -1.70 -21.64 3.28
N LEU A 279 -0.41 -21.91 3.50
CA LEU A 279 0.57 -20.94 3.97
C LEU A 279 0.61 -19.69 3.07
N ALA A 280 0.66 -19.90 1.75
CA ALA A 280 0.57 -18.85 0.74
C ALA A 280 -0.76 -18.07 0.77
N LYS A 281 -1.86 -18.66 1.27
CA LYS A 281 -3.12 -17.94 1.49
C LYS A 281 -3.05 -17.10 2.76
N GLU A 282 -2.66 -17.70 3.89
CA GLU A 282 -2.66 -17.00 5.19
C GLU A 282 -1.72 -15.80 5.17
N LEU A 283 -0.53 -15.90 4.57
CA LEU A 283 0.41 -14.76 4.43
C LEU A 283 -0.21 -13.56 3.68
N ILE A 284 -1.01 -13.81 2.65
CA ILE A 284 -1.70 -12.73 1.91
C ILE A 284 -2.92 -12.22 2.70
N ASP A 285 -3.53 -13.03 3.55
CA ASP A 285 -4.61 -12.56 4.42
C ASP A 285 -4.06 -11.75 5.61
N HIS A 286 -2.86 -12.08 6.14
CA HIS A 286 -2.09 -11.21 7.04
C HIS A 286 -1.71 -9.89 6.35
N ALA A 287 -1.33 -9.92 5.06
CA ALA A 287 -1.10 -8.71 4.28
C ALA A 287 -2.35 -7.82 4.08
N GLU A 288 -3.56 -8.39 4.16
CA GLU A 288 -4.81 -7.64 4.14
C GLU A 288 -5.27 -7.12 5.52
N VAL A 289 -4.54 -7.43 6.61
CA VAL A 289 -4.91 -7.07 7.98
C VAL A 289 -3.75 -6.39 8.71
N ASP A 290 -2.68 -7.12 9.03
CA ASP A 290 -1.60 -6.66 9.91
C ASP A 290 -0.74 -5.62 9.18
N ILE A 291 -0.30 -5.91 7.96
CA ILE A 291 0.48 -5.00 7.11
C ILE A 291 -0.35 -3.78 6.68
N LEU A 292 -1.68 -3.94 6.58
CA LEU A 292 -2.61 -2.84 6.32
C LEU A 292 -2.74 -1.88 7.52
N SER A 293 -2.47 -2.37 8.74
CA SER A 293 -2.45 -1.57 9.98
C SER A 293 -1.08 -0.98 10.29
N ASN A 294 0.00 -1.72 9.99
CA ASN A 294 1.38 -1.36 10.28
C ASN A 294 2.31 -1.89 9.17
N GLU A 295 2.79 -0.99 8.31
CA GLU A 295 3.61 -1.31 7.14
C GLU A 295 4.91 -2.07 7.51
N SER A 296 5.51 -1.76 8.67
CA SER A 296 6.75 -2.41 9.15
C SER A 296 6.61 -3.91 9.44
N SER A 297 5.38 -4.39 9.72
CA SER A 297 5.12 -5.82 9.92
C SER A 297 5.33 -6.66 8.65
N ALA A 298 5.44 -6.03 7.48
CA ALA A 298 5.76 -6.73 6.23
C ALA A 298 7.07 -7.52 6.30
N PHE A 299 8.04 -7.07 7.10
CA PHE A 299 9.36 -7.68 7.14
C PHE A 299 9.41 -9.01 7.89
N SER A 300 8.69 -9.18 9.00
CA SER A 300 8.67 -10.48 9.69
C SER A 300 8.06 -11.57 8.80
N PHE A 301 6.94 -11.27 8.14
CA PHE A 301 6.32 -12.14 7.14
C PHE A 301 7.20 -12.34 5.89
N ALA A 302 7.96 -11.33 5.46
CA ALA A 302 8.89 -11.46 4.34
C ALA A 302 10.09 -12.36 4.66
N HIS A 303 10.71 -12.20 5.84
CA HIS A 303 11.82 -13.05 6.29
C HIS A 303 11.37 -14.52 6.42
N VAL A 304 10.20 -14.79 7.01
CA VAL A 304 9.61 -16.15 7.01
C VAL A 304 9.36 -16.65 5.59
N SER A 305 8.81 -15.81 4.70
CA SER A 305 8.54 -16.20 3.31
C SER A 305 9.82 -16.56 2.53
N VAL A 306 10.91 -15.81 2.75
CA VAL A 306 12.22 -16.05 2.11
C VAL A 306 12.88 -17.34 2.64
N LEU A 307 12.83 -17.58 3.96
CA LEU A 307 13.34 -18.83 4.56
C LEU A 307 12.57 -20.06 4.05
N ILE A 308 11.23 -20.00 4.06
CA ILE A 308 10.39 -21.08 3.54
C ILE A 308 10.61 -21.28 2.03
N ALA A 309 10.79 -20.21 1.24
CA ALA A 309 11.08 -20.33 -0.20
C ALA A 309 12.45 -20.96 -0.49
N ALA A 310 13.44 -20.73 0.38
CA ALA A 310 14.76 -21.36 0.27
C ALA A 310 14.75 -22.86 0.63
N TRP A 311 13.97 -23.28 1.62
CA TRP A 311 13.85 -24.69 2.05
C TRP A 311 12.82 -25.49 1.26
N HIS A 312 11.83 -24.81 0.67
CA HIS A 312 10.76 -25.39 -0.14
C HIS A 312 10.63 -24.61 -1.45
N THR A 313 11.49 -24.90 -2.41
CA THR A 313 11.57 -24.21 -3.72
C THR A 313 10.22 -24.07 -4.43
N GLU A 314 9.32 -25.04 -4.24
CA GLU A 314 7.98 -25.04 -4.82
C GLU A 314 7.08 -23.93 -4.25
N PHE A 315 7.30 -23.52 -2.98
CA PHE A 315 6.47 -22.56 -2.24
C PHE A 315 6.32 -21.21 -2.95
N TRP A 316 7.40 -20.69 -3.54
CA TRP A 316 7.35 -19.39 -4.21
C TRP A 316 6.29 -19.34 -5.31
N ASN A 317 6.13 -20.42 -6.07
CA ASN A 317 5.12 -20.51 -7.11
C ASN A 317 3.68 -20.46 -6.55
N PHE A 318 3.44 -21.10 -5.40
CA PHE A 318 2.16 -20.99 -4.69
C PHE A 318 1.91 -19.57 -4.16
N LEU A 319 2.93 -18.94 -3.57
CA LEU A 319 2.84 -17.58 -3.04
C LEU A 319 2.58 -16.56 -4.15
N MET A 320 3.31 -16.63 -5.27
CA MET A 320 3.09 -15.74 -6.42
C MET A 320 1.72 -15.97 -7.08
N ALA A 321 1.25 -17.22 -7.16
CA ALA A 321 -0.12 -17.53 -7.59
C ALA A 321 -1.20 -16.99 -6.63
N ARG A 322 -0.88 -16.69 -5.36
CA ARG A 322 -1.77 -16.00 -4.42
C ARG A 322 -1.66 -14.48 -4.50
N PHE A 323 -0.46 -13.92 -4.66
CA PHE A 323 -0.23 -12.50 -4.95
C PHE A 323 -1.03 -12.05 -6.17
N VAL A 324 -0.79 -12.66 -7.35
CA VAL A 324 -1.48 -12.35 -8.62
C VAL A 324 -3.00 -12.42 -8.51
N LYS A 325 -3.54 -13.32 -7.66
CA LYS A 325 -4.99 -13.44 -7.44
C LYS A 325 -5.59 -12.34 -6.58
N LYS A 326 -4.85 -11.84 -5.59
CA LYS A 326 -5.37 -10.94 -4.54
C LYS A 326 -5.04 -9.48 -4.80
N CYS A 327 -3.90 -9.21 -5.45
CA CYS A 327 -3.49 -7.89 -5.94
C CYS A 327 -2.92 -8.09 -7.35
N PRO A 328 -3.66 -7.77 -8.43
CA PRO A 328 -3.17 -7.99 -9.79
C PRO A 328 -1.94 -7.14 -10.12
N TYR A 329 -1.74 -6.02 -9.42
CA TYR A 329 -0.70 -5.04 -9.69
C TYR A 329 0.72 -5.50 -9.34
N VAL A 330 0.90 -6.64 -8.65
CA VAL A 330 2.22 -7.22 -8.35
C VAL A 330 3.03 -7.56 -9.61
N LEU A 331 2.35 -7.86 -10.70
CA LEU A 331 2.89 -7.87 -12.06
C LEU A 331 2.26 -6.65 -12.75
N PRO A 332 3.03 -5.57 -13.03
CA PRO A 332 2.43 -4.33 -13.51
C PRO A 332 1.64 -4.52 -14.81
N ARG A 333 0.32 -4.50 -14.64
CA ARG A 333 -0.70 -4.62 -15.67
C ARG A 333 -1.89 -3.76 -15.27
N TYR A 334 -2.54 -3.15 -16.26
CA TYR A 334 -3.88 -2.59 -16.08
C TYR A 334 -4.91 -3.34 -16.93
N PHE A 335 -6.17 -3.28 -16.52
CA PHE A 335 -7.29 -3.85 -17.26
C PHE A 335 -8.17 -2.71 -17.77
N ASP A 336 -8.48 -2.72 -19.06
CA ASP A 336 -9.50 -1.83 -19.62
C ASP A 336 -10.84 -2.57 -19.67
N ILE A 337 -11.90 -1.96 -19.16
CA ILE A 337 -13.25 -2.54 -19.21
C ILE A 337 -13.71 -2.74 -20.66
N ARG A 338 -13.21 -1.92 -21.60
CA ARG A 338 -13.51 -2.00 -23.04
C ARG A 338 -12.92 -3.25 -23.71
N GLU A 339 -11.80 -3.77 -23.20
CA GLU A 339 -11.16 -4.99 -23.71
C GLU A 339 -11.77 -6.27 -23.12
N MET A 340 -12.59 -6.17 -22.06
CA MET A 340 -13.32 -7.31 -21.48
C MET A 340 -14.76 -7.48 -22.02
N GLY A 341 -15.13 -6.75 -23.06
CA GLY A 341 -16.43 -6.91 -23.73
C GLY A 341 -17.63 -6.50 -22.89
N LYS A 342 -18.72 -7.28 -22.91
CA LYS A 342 -20.02 -6.96 -22.27
C LYS A 342 -20.07 -7.21 -20.75
N MET A 343 -18.92 -7.21 -20.06
CA MET A 343 -18.87 -7.50 -18.62
C MET A 343 -19.43 -6.34 -17.78
N SER A 344 -20.15 -6.63 -16.69
CA SER A 344 -20.71 -5.59 -15.82
C SER A 344 -19.62 -4.87 -15.03
N VAL A 345 -19.91 -3.65 -14.56
CA VAL A 345 -18.98 -2.89 -13.68
C VAL A 345 -18.71 -3.62 -12.37
N ALA A 346 -19.67 -4.40 -11.85
CA ALA A 346 -19.50 -5.23 -10.66
C ALA A 346 -18.55 -6.40 -10.91
N ASP A 347 -18.74 -7.12 -12.02
CA ASP A 347 -17.88 -8.24 -12.43
C ASP A 347 -16.46 -7.75 -12.80
N PHE A 348 -16.33 -6.57 -13.40
CA PHE A 348 -15.03 -5.92 -13.64
C PHE A 348 -14.30 -5.59 -12.33
N LYS A 349 -14.98 -4.95 -11.37
CA LYS A 349 -14.42 -4.69 -10.04
C LYS A 349 -13.98 -5.99 -9.36
N LYS A 350 -14.79 -7.04 -9.44
CA LYS A 350 -14.49 -8.38 -8.91
C LYS A 350 -13.30 -9.04 -9.61
N HIS A 351 -13.15 -8.86 -10.94
CA HIS A 351 -12.01 -9.35 -11.70
C HIS A 351 -10.70 -8.69 -11.24
N ILE A 352 -10.69 -7.37 -11.05
CA ILE A 352 -9.51 -6.62 -10.56
C ILE A 352 -9.34 -6.71 -9.02
N GLY A 353 -10.13 -7.56 -8.36
CA GLY A 353 -9.91 -7.94 -6.96
C GLY A 353 -10.58 -7.07 -5.90
N TYR A 354 -11.56 -6.22 -6.24
CA TYR A 354 -12.41 -5.58 -5.23
C TYR A 354 -13.21 -6.63 -4.44
N LYS A 355 -13.42 -6.37 -3.16
CA LYS A 355 -14.42 -7.05 -2.32
C LYS A 355 -15.79 -6.40 -2.54
N ASP A 356 -16.87 -7.17 -2.32
CA ASP A 356 -18.23 -6.66 -2.47
C ASP A 356 -18.48 -5.48 -1.50
N GLY A 357 -18.94 -4.34 -2.03
CA GLY A 357 -19.14 -3.09 -1.27
C GLY A 357 -17.86 -2.28 -0.95
N GLU A 358 -16.67 -2.71 -1.39
CA GLU A 358 -15.40 -2.04 -1.05
C GLU A 358 -15.24 -0.67 -1.73
N LYS A 359 -14.93 0.36 -0.92
CA LYS A 359 -14.66 1.73 -1.39
C LYS A 359 -13.27 1.83 -2.05
N GLU A 360 -13.11 2.78 -2.97
CA GLU A 360 -11.88 2.96 -3.75
C GLU A 360 -10.63 3.15 -2.86
N ASP A 361 -10.71 3.95 -1.80
CA ASP A 361 -9.59 4.16 -0.86
C ASP A 361 -9.21 2.90 -0.08
N ILE A 362 -10.20 2.08 0.31
CA ILE A 362 -10.00 0.84 1.07
C ILE A 362 -9.33 -0.20 0.18
N TYR A 363 -9.84 -0.33 -1.06
CA TYR A 363 -9.22 -1.15 -2.10
C TYR A 363 -7.78 -0.73 -2.37
N ILE A 364 -7.51 0.56 -2.63
CA ILE A 364 -6.15 1.06 -2.89
C ILE A 364 -5.21 0.75 -1.72
N LYS A 365 -5.61 1.03 -0.47
CA LYS A 365 -4.79 0.70 0.70
C LYS A 365 -4.49 -0.80 0.80
N ARG A 366 -5.48 -1.67 0.54
CA ARG A 366 -5.32 -3.13 0.56
C ARG A 366 -4.45 -3.65 -0.59
N MET A 367 -4.54 -3.07 -1.78
CA MET A 367 -3.62 -3.38 -2.89
C MET A 367 -2.18 -3.01 -2.50
N CYS A 368 -1.99 -1.85 -1.84
CA CYS A 368 -0.69 -1.40 -1.37
C CYS A 368 -0.13 -2.24 -0.22
N SER A 369 -0.93 -2.73 0.73
CA SER A 369 -0.43 -3.60 1.81
C SER A 369 -0.04 -4.99 1.31
N ILE A 370 -0.74 -5.53 0.30
CA ILE A 370 -0.31 -6.76 -0.40
C ILE A 370 0.98 -6.50 -1.20
N LEU A 371 1.07 -5.36 -1.90
CA LEU A 371 2.29 -4.96 -2.61
C LEU A 371 3.47 -4.75 -1.62
N ALA A 372 3.21 -4.25 -0.42
CA ALA A 372 4.23 -4.03 0.60
C ALA A 372 4.91 -5.34 1.01
N LEU A 373 4.16 -6.42 1.22
CA LEU A 373 4.73 -7.75 1.47
C LEU A 373 5.58 -8.25 0.29
N TYR A 374 5.09 -8.08 -0.94
CA TYR A 374 5.82 -8.47 -2.16
C TYR A 374 7.14 -7.68 -2.30
N CYS A 375 7.11 -6.37 -2.06
CA CYS A 375 8.29 -5.50 -2.07
C CYS A 375 9.26 -5.79 -0.91
N ALA A 376 8.76 -6.12 0.28
CA ALA A 376 9.57 -6.55 1.40
C ALA A 376 10.30 -7.85 1.06
N ILE A 377 9.60 -8.86 0.52
CA ILE A 377 10.21 -10.12 0.05
C ILE A 377 11.32 -9.85 -0.97
N MET A 378 11.12 -8.95 -1.95
CA MET A 378 12.16 -8.67 -2.97
C MET A 378 13.44 -8.05 -2.41
N GLN A 379 13.36 -7.26 -1.34
CA GLN A 379 14.54 -6.57 -0.77
C GLN A 379 15.13 -7.25 0.47
N THR A 380 14.36 -8.13 1.14
CA THR A 380 14.82 -8.94 2.27
C THR A 380 15.99 -9.84 1.87
N GLN A 381 17.05 -9.80 2.68
CA GLN A 381 18.17 -10.74 2.60
C GLN A 381 17.94 -11.89 3.57
N SER A 382 18.41 -13.10 3.23
CA SER A 382 18.24 -14.28 4.08
C SER A 382 18.93 -14.10 5.44
N ILE A 383 18.17 -14.30 6.52
CA ILE A 383 18.71 -14.36 7.88
C ILE A 383 19.72 -15.51 8.04
N HIS A 384 19.52 -16.62 7.31
CA HIS A 384 20.35 -17.81 7.35
C HIS A 384 21.53 -17.70 6.35
N PRO A 385 22.81 -17.71 6.79
CA PRO A 385 23.97 -17.35 5.95
C PRO A 385 24.12 -18.15 4.66
N ASN A 386 23.80 -19.45 4.67
CA ASN A 386 24.04 -20.34 3.52
C ASN A 386 22.97 -20.24 2.43
N PHE A 387 21.87 -19.52 2.66
CA PHE A 387 20.79 -19.35 1.69
C PHE A 387 20.78 -17.93 1.15
N LYS A 388 20.43 -17.78 -0.13
CA LYS A 388 20.13 -16.48 -0.74
C LYS A 388 18.61 -16.40 -0.95
N ASN A 389 18.09 -15.18 -1.01
CA ASN A 389 16.70 -14.96 -1.37
C ASN A 389 16.48 -15.42 -2.83
N PRO A 390 15.55 -16.38 -3.10
CA PRO A 390 15.30 -16.87 -4.46
C PRO A 390 14.51 -15.88 -5.34
N TYR A 391 13.98 -14.79 -4.78
CA TYR A 391 13.23 -13.76 -5.49
C TYR A 391 13.68 -12.36 -5.04
N SER A 392 14.80 -11.91 -5.61
CA SER A 392 15.59 -10.78 -5.10
C SER A 392 15.28 -9.43 -5.78
N ILE A 393 16.10 -8.43 -5.49
CA ILE A 393 15.85 -7.00 -5.80
C ILE A 393 15.81 -6.69 -7.31
N ASP A 394 16.30 -7.58 -8.16
CA ASP A 394 16.17 -7.56 -9.62
C ASP A 394 14.70 -7.59 -10.08
N HIS A 395 13.83 -8.22 -9.29
CA HIS A 395 12.39 -8.23 -9.53
C HIS A 395 11.76 -6.88 -9.16
N ALA A 396 12.31 -6.13 -8.18
CA ALA A 396 11.85 -4.78 -7.86
C ALA A 396 12.27 -3.75 -8.93
N TRP A 397 13.47 -3.90 -9.50
CA TRP A 397 13.88 -3.15 -10.70
C TRP A 397 12.93 -3.43 -11.87
N THR A 398 12.69 -4.70 -12.16
CA THR A 398 11.79 -5.15 -13.23
C THR A 398 10.35 -4.67 -13.02
N TYR A 399 9.89 -4.65 -11.76
CA TYR A 399 8.59 -4.10 -11.37
C TYR A 399 8.51 -2.60 -11.68
N LEU A 400 9.46 -1.79 -11.22
CA LEU A 400 9.46 -0.34 -11.47
C LEU A 400 9.56 -0.03 -12.97
N ALA A 401 10.40 -0.74 -13.71
CA ALA A 401 10.53 -0.58 -15.17
C ALA A 401 9.22 -0.95 -15.90
N ARG A 402 8.58 -2.06 -15.56
CA ARG A 402 7.27 -2.45 -16.12
C ARG A 402 6.18 -1.43 -15.77
N LEU A 403 6.13 -0.97 -14.52
CA LEU A 403 5.12 0.00 -14.03
C LEU A 403 5.26 1.38 -14.69
N MET A 404 6.49 1.86 -14.88
CA MET A 404 6.77 3.14 -15.54
C MET A 404 6.49 3.14 -17.05
N ASN A 405 6.43 1.96 -17.68
CA ASN A 405 6.08 1.80 -19.10
C ASN A 405 4.57 1.68 -19.35
N LEU A 406 3.73 1.64 -18.31
CA LEU A 406 2.27 1.67 -18.44
C LEU A 406 1.75 3.10 -18.60
N ARG A 407 0.60 3.27 -19.28
CA ARG A 407 -0.21 4.48 -19.09
C ARG A 407 -0.67 4.52 -17.62
N PRO A 408 -0.39 5.60 -16.87
CA PRO A 408 -0.69 5.62 -15.45
C PRO A 408 -2.19 5.87 -15.19
N GLN A 409 -2.63 5.41 -14.02
CA GLN A 409 -4.00 5.49 -13.50
C GLN A 409 -3.97 6.00 -12.05
N LYS A 410 -5.15 6.24 -11.45
CA LYS A 410 -5.30 6.66 -10.04
C LYS A 410 -4.39 5.91 -9.06
N ILE A 411 -4.29 4.59 -9.22
CA ILE A 411 -3.54 3.73 -8.31
C ILE A 411 -2.02 3.78 -8.51
N THR A 412 -1.53 4.14 -9.71
CA THR A 412 -0.09 4.14 -10.05
C THR A 412 0.81 4.92 -9.07
N PRO A 413 0.50 6.17 -8.66
CA PRO A 413 1.36 6.88 -7.70
C PRO A 413 1.38 6.22 -6.31
N PHE A 414 0.32 5.51 -5.90
CA PHE A 414 0.34 4.73 -4.66
C PHE A 414 1.26 3.51 -4.79
N LEU A 415 1.18 2.76 -5.90
CA LEU A 415 2.05 1.62 -6.18
C LEU A 415 3.53 2.02 -6.26
N LEU A 416 3.82 3.18 -6.88
CA LEU A 416 5.16 3.78 -6.90
C LEU A 416 5.62 4.18 -5.50
N CYS A 417 4.77 4.82 -4.69
CA CYS A 417 5.10 5.15 -3.30
C CYS A 417 5.53 3.91 -2.51
N THR A 418 4.65 2.89 -2.44
CA THR A 418 4.91 1.65 -1.69
C THR A 418 6.17 0.93 -2.18
N CYS A 419 6.34 0.80 -3.51
CA CYS A 419 7.51 0.09 -4.04
C CYS A 419 8.82 0.84 -3.74
N ILE A 420 8.88 2.16 -3.99
CA ILE A 420 10.11 2.95 -3.79
C ILE A 420 10.43 3.12 -2.29
N GLN A 421 9.43 3.31 -1.43
CA GLN A 421 9.62 3.40 0.02
C GLN A 421 10.22 2.12 0.61
N ILE A 422 9.79 0.96 0.13
CA ILE A 422 10.24 -0.34 0.67
C ILE A 422 11.54 -0.82 0.01
N THR A 423 11.73 -0.58 -1.30
CA THR A 423 12.87 -1.14 -2.06
C THR A 423 13.96 -0.14 -2.43
N GLY A 424 13.69 1.17 -2.35
CA GLY A 424 14.53 2.22 -2.92
C GLY A 424 15.96 2.26 -2.37
N ALA A 425 16.13 2.09 -1.06
CA ALA A 425 17.46 2.05 -0.45
C ALA A 425 18.29 0.82 -0.89
N GLU A 426 17.66 -0.35 -1.02
CA GLU A 426 18.33 -1.57 -1.49
C GLU A 426 18.63 -1.52 -3.00
N LEU A 427 17.74 -0.92 -3.80
CA LEU A 427 17.98 -0.63 -5.22
C LEU A 427 19.21 0.27 -5.40
N ILE A 428 19.38 1.33 -4.61
CA ILE A 428 20.61 2.15 -4.62
C ILE A 428 21.82 1.33 -4.17
N ARG A 429 21.69 0.53 -3.10
CA ARG A 429 22.79 -0.28 -2.56
C ARG A 429 23.34 -1.27 -3.59
N VAL A 430 22.49 -1.82 -4.46
CA VAL A 430 22.86 -2.82 -5.47
C VAL A 430 23.21 -2.18 -6.83
N TYR A 431 22.38 -1.28 -7.36
CA TYR A 431 22.53 -0.73 -8.72
C TYR A 431 23.15 0.68 -8.78
N ARG A 432 23.34 1.36 -7.65
CA ARG A 432 24.04 2.66 -7.53
C ARG A 432 23.51 3.70 -8.54
N GLU A 433 24.38 4.19 -9.42
CA GLU A 433 24.06 5.18 -10.46
C GLU A 433 22.90 4.76 -11.38
N ASP A 434 22.73 3.47 -11.67
CA ASP A 434 21.62 3.01 -12.51
C ASP A 434 20.27 3.12 -11.78
N ALA A 435 20.24 2.91 -10.46
CA ALA A 435 19.06 3.22 -9.66
C ALA A 435 18.79 4.74 -9.64
N LEU A 436 19.82 5.59 -9.55
CA LEU A 436 19.65 7.04 -9.63
C LEU A 436 19.08 7.48 -10.99
N LYS A 437 19.49 6.84 -12.09
CA LYS A 437 18.86 7.04 -13.43
C LYS A 437 17.38 6.65 -13.42
N LEU A 438 17.03 5.49 -12.86
CA LEU A 438 15.64 5.03 -12.74
C LEU A 438 14.79 6.03 -11.95
N PHE A 439 15.24 6.46 -10.77
CA PHE A 439 14.51 7.44 -9.96
C PHE A 439 14.49 8.85 -10.59
N SER A 440 15.50 9.23 -11.39
CA SER A 440 15.47 10.44 -12.21
C SER A 440 14.35 10.39 -13.25
N VAL A 441 14.10 9.22 -13.88
CA VAL A 441 12.97 9.04 -14.81
C VAL A 441 11.63 9.15 -14.09
N VAL A 442 11.47 8.54 -12.90
CA VAL A 442 10.25 8.70 -12.08
C VAL A 442 10.04 10.19 -11.71
N CYS A 443 11.07 10.87 -11.23
CA CYS A 443 11.00 12.28 -10.82
C CYS A 443 10.66 13.21 -12.00
N LYS A 444 11.24 12.98 -13.18
CA LYS A 444 10.89 13.72 -14.40
C LYS A 444 9.43 13.52 -14.79
N ALA A 445 8.96 12.27 -14.80
CA ALA A 445 7.61 11.91 -15.24
C ALA A 445 6.49 12.27 -14.24
N TYR A 446 6.78 12.36 -12.94
CA TYR A 446 5.77 12.59 -11.89
C TYR A 446 5.88 13.92 -11.14
N VAL A 447 7.04 14.59 -11.15
CA VAL A 447 7.28 15.82 -10.38
C VAL A 447 7.64 16.99 -11.30
N LEU A 448 8.71 16.86 -12.10
CA LEU A 448 9.31 18.00 -12.80
C LEU A 448 8.58 18.37 -14.10
N GLN A 449 8.24 17.38 -14.92
CA GLN A 449 7.63 17.58 -16.25
C GLN A 449 6.52 16.55 -16.50
N PRO A 450 5.47 16.49 -15.66
CA PRO A 450 4.41 15.50 -15.81
C PRO A 450 3.68 15.65 -17.15
N PRO A 451 3.55 14.57 -17.96
CA PRO A 451 2.75 14.58 -19.19
C PRO A 451 1.25 14.72 -18.86
N PRO A 452 0.39 15.04 -19.84
CA PRO A 452 -1.03 15.31 -19.61
C PRO A 452 -1.76 14.24 -18.80
N GLU A 453 -1.49 12.95 -19.05
CA GLU A 453 -2.05 11.85 -18.26
C GLU A 453 -1.69 11.94 -16.77
N VAL A 454 -0.41 12.20 -16.44
CA VAL A 454 0.04 12.32 -15.04
C VAL A 454 -0.49 13.60 -14.39
N ARG A 455 -0.67 14.69 -15.15
CA ARG A 455 -1.28 15.92 -14.62
C ARG A 455 -2.70 15.69 -14.10
N THR A 456 -3.47 14.77 -14.69
CA THR A 456 -4.80 14.41 -14.15
C THR A 456 -4.72 13.77 -12.76
N LEU A 457 -3.62 13.09 -12.44
CA LEU A 457 -3.43 12.43 -11.14
C LEU A 457 -3.22 13.43 -10.00
N LEU A 458 -2.82 14.67 -10.32
CA LEU A 458 -2.76 15.76 -9.34
C LEU A 458 -4.15 16.12 -8.78
N THR A 459 -5.23 15.90 -9.54
CA THR A 459 -6.61 16.13 -9.07
C THR A 459 -7.33 14.83 -8.69
N THR A 460 -7.09 13.71 -9.38
CA THR A 460 -7.74 12.43 -9.04
C THR A 460 -7.06 11.66 -7.90
N SER A 461 -5.82 12.00 -7.56
CA SER A 461 -5.00 11.28 -6.56
C SER A 461 -3.97 12.18 -5.84
N PRO A 462 -4.37 13.39 -5.36
CA PRO A 462 -3.46 14.42 -4.85
C PRO A 462 -2.57 13.95 -3.69
N SER A 463 -3.11 13.13 -2.77
CA SER A 463 -2.38 12.63 -1.61
C SER A 463 -1.21 11.72 -1.99
N ALA A 464 -1.39 10.84 -2.97
CA ALA A 464 -0.34 9.96 -3.47
C ALA A 464 0.70 10.73 -4.31
N MET A 465 0.25 11.66 -5.14
CA MET A 465 1.17 12.54 -5.90
C MET A 465 2.03 13.41 -4.96
N SER A 466 1.44 13.93 -3.88
CA SER A 466 2.15 14.68 -2.85
C SER A 466 3.17 13.81 -2.10
N ARG A 467 2.77 12.62 -1.61
CA ARG A 467 3.69 11.66 -0.95
C ARG A 467 4.84 11.25 -1.88
N LEU A 468 4.56 10.98 -3.15
CA LEU A 468 5.57 10.63 -4.15
C LEU A 468 6.56 11.78 -4.39
N LYS A 469 6.03 13.00 -4.56
CA LYS A 469 6.84 14.23 -4.70
C LYS A 469 7.77 14.42 -3.49
N THR A 470 7.22 14.51 -2.29
CA THR A 470 7.98 14.74 -1.06
C THR A 470 9.05 13.67 -0.82
N MET A 471 8.73 12.39 -1.10
CA MET A 471 9.70 11.29 -0.99
C MET A 471 10.87 11.44 -1.97
N LEU A 472 10.60 11.82 -3.22
CA LEU A 472 11.63 12.01 -4.25
C LEU A 472 12.47 13.28 -4.00
N GLU A 473 11.85 14.36 -3.52
CA GLU A 473 12.54 15.60 -3.16
C GLU A 473 13.44 15.39 -1.93
N ASN A 474 12.95 14.72 -0.88
CA ASN A 474 13.75 14.36 0.31
C ASN A 474 14.94 13.47 -0.04
N ALA A 475 14.77 12.51 -0.96
CA ALA A 475 15.87 11.66 -1.42
C ALA A 475 16.89 12.45 -2.26
N SER A 476 16.42 13.35 -3.13
CA SER A 476 17.26 14.26 -3.92
C SER A 476 18.14 15.14 -3.02
N GLN A 477 17.53 15.81 -2.03
CA GLN A 477 18.25 16.62 -1.03
C GLN A 477 19.31 15.83 -0.25
N LYS A 478 19.07 14.54 -0.01
CA LYS A 478 20.01 13.63 0.68
C LYS A 478 21.04 12.99 -0.27
N GLY A 479 21.29 13.58 -1.44
CA GLY A 479 22.26 13.09 -2.42
C GLY A 479 21.80 11.80 -3.11
N GLY A 480 20.51 11.71 -3.44
CA GLY A 480 19.89 10.53 -4.07
C GLY A 480 19.63 9.36 -3.12
N ARG A 481 19.59 9.57 -1.79
CA ARG A 481 19.47 8.50 -0.79
C ARG A 481 18.06 8.39 -0.20
N PHE A 482 17.41 7.23 -0.38
CA PHE A 482 16.23 6.85 0.40
C PHE A 482 16.62 6.34 1.79
N PRO A 483 15.78 6.54 2.83
CA PRO A 483 15.93 5.82 4.09
C PRO A 483 15.68 4.32 3.88
N TYR A 484 16.24 3.48 4.75
CA TYR A 484 15.75 2.10 4.88
C TYR A 484 14.37 2.12 5.57
N PRO A 485 13.42 1.26 5.16
CA PRO A 485 12.10 1.20 5.78
C PRO A 485 12.14 0.55 7.17
N ASP A 486 11.23 0.98 8.04
CA ASP A 486 11.14 0.50 9.42
C ASP A 486 10.86 -1.01 9.49
N GLY A 487 11.50 -1.70 10.43
CA GLY A 487 11.37 -3.14 10.62
C GLY A 487 12.16 -4.01 9.63
N ARG A 488 12.86 -3.43 8.65
CA ARG A 488 13.66 -4.18 7.66
C ARG A 488 14.58 -5.23 8.29
N ASP A 489 15.43 -4.77 9.19
CA ASP A 489 16.42 -5.57 9.89
C ASP A 489 15.81 -5.97 11.25
N PRO A 490 15.70 -7.28 11.56
CA PRO A 490 14.96 -7.76 12.73
C PRO A 490 15.78 -7.67 14.03
N LEU A 491 15.06 -7.55 15.15
CA LEU A 491 15.60 -7.40 16.51
C LEU A 491 16.24 -8.69 17.06
#